data_AF-A0AA35E1E3-F1
#
_entry.id   AF-A0AA35E1E3-F1
#
_cell.length_a   1.000
_cell.length_b   1.000
_cell.length_c   1.000
_cell.angle_alpha   90.00
_cell.angle_beta   90.00
_cell.angle_gamma   90.00
#
_symmetry.space_group_name_H-M   'P 1'
#
loop_
_entity.id
_entity.type
_entity.pdbx_description
1 polymer ?
#
loop_
_entity_poly.entity_id
_entity_poly.type
_entity_poly.pdbx_seq_one_letter_code
_entity_poly.pdbx_strand_id
1 'polypeptide(L)'
;MNLLIIRLIIFAVLFYVGLKLYGLYRERRLSHQQSEPERHEGGQMVRCRWCDVHVPEEEALRDSEQWFCSSAHRDRFLQEQQDKQSRD
;
A
#
# COMPACT_ATOMS: atom_id res chain seq x y z
N MET A 1 29.33 -6.77 20.77
CA MET A 1 29.23 -6.88 19.29
C MET A 1 27.79 -6.93 18.76
N ASN A 2 26.77 -7.05 19.61
CA ASN A 2 25.37 -7.24 19.16
C ASN A 2 24.64 -5.92 18.87
N LEU A 3 25.07 -4.81 19.49
CA LEU A 3 24.46 -3.48 19.32
C LEU A 3 24.66 -2.91 17.90
N LEU A 4 25.78 -3.23 17.25
CA LEU A 4 26.04 -2.82 15.87
C LEU A 4 25.17 -3.58 14.87
N ILE A 5 24.94 -4.87 15.13
CA ILE A 5 24.08 -5.73 14.29
C ILE A 5 22.63 -5.25 14.38
N ILE A 6 22.12 -4.97 15.58
CA ILE A 6 20.76 -4.45 15.77
C ILE A 6 20.58 -3.10 15.06
N ARG A 7 21.57 -2.18 15.19
CA ARG A 7 21.53 -0.90 14.48
C ARG A 7 21.48 -1.08 12.96
N LEU A 8 22.29 -1.99 12.41
CA LEU A 8 22.32 -2.26 10.97
C LEU A 8 20.99 -2.84 10.47
N ILE A 9 20.36 -3.74 11.22
CA ILE A 9 19.05 -4.30 10.86
C ILE A 9 17.99 -3.19 10.83
N ILE A 10 17.98 -2.29 11.81
CA ILE A 10 17.03 -1.16 11.86
C ILE A 10 17.21 -0.27 10.62
N PHE A 11 18.45 0.08 10.27
CA PHE A 11 18.72 0.88 9.08
C PHE A 11 18.29 0.18 7.79
N ALA A 12 18.55 -1.13 7.67
CA ALA A 12 18.16 -1.91 6.50
C ALA A 12 16.63 -1.94 6.31
N VAL A 13 15.87 -2.14 7.39
CA VAL A 13 14.41 -2.14 7.36
C VAL A 13 13.86 -0.76 6.99
N LEU A 14 14.37 0.31 7.61
CA LEU A 14 13.95 1.68 7.30
C LEU A 14 14.24 2.06 5.84
N PHE A 15 15.41 1.69 5.33
CA PHE A 15 15.79 1.95 3.95
C PHE A 15 14.91 1.18 2.96
N TYR A 16 14.61 -0.09 3.24
CA TYR A 16 13.73 -0.90 2.42
C TYR A 16 12.29 -0.35 2.37
N VAL A 17 11.73 0.03 3.53
CA VAL A 17 10.41 0.66 3.61
C VAL A 17 10.39 2.00 2.86
N GLY A 18 11.42 2.82 3.05
CA GLY A 18 11.58 4.10 2.35
C GLY A 18 11.66 3.94 0.83
N LEU A 19 12.46 3.01 0.32
CA LEU A 19 12.55 2.72 -1.12
C LEU A 19 11.23 2.21 -1.69
N LYS A 20 10.52 1.33 -0.96
CA LYS A 20 9.24 0.78 -1.39
C LYS A 20 8.15 1.85 -1.45
N LEU A 21 8.13 2.77 -0.49
CA LEU A 21 7.24 3.95 -0.50
C LEU A 21 7.60 4.92 -1.63
N TYR A 22 8.88 5.15 -1.87
CA TYR A 22 9.35 6.04 -2.91
C TYR A 22 9.02 5.53 -4.32
N GLY A 23 9.15 4.23 -4.58
CA GLY A 23 8.75 3.61 -5.84
C GLY A 23 7.26 3.81 -6.15
N LEU A 24 6.40 3.58 -5.16
CA LEU A 24 4.95 3.77 -5.29
C LEU A 24 4.56 5.24 -5.44
N TYR A 25 5.29 6.16 -4.80
CA TYR A 25 5.08 7.60 -4.99
C TYR A 25 5.43 8.05 -6.41
N ARG A 26 6.46 7.45 -7.00
CA ARG A 26 6.93 7.77 -8.35
C ARG A 26 5.94 7.31 -9.43
N GLU A 27 5.32 6.15 -9.27
CA GLU A 27 4.22 5.72 -10.16
C GLU A 27 3.03 6.67 -10.09
N ARG A 28 2.63 7.12 -8.89
CA ARG A 28 1.54 8.09 -8.72
C ARG A 28 1.81 9.44 -9.42
N ARG A 29 3.06 9.91 -9.40
CA ARG A 29 3.45 11.17 -10.05
C ARG A 29 3.39 11.10 -11.58
N LEU A 30 3.71 9.94 -12.17
CA LEU A 30 3.72 9.75 -13.61
C LEU A 30 2.29 9.57 -14.16
N SER A 31 1.41 8.85 -13.45
CA SER A 31 0.00 8.71 -13.86
C SER A 31 -0.80 10.01 -13.77
N HIS A 32 -0.42 10.90 -12.86
CA HIS A 32 -1.06 12.23 -12.72
C HIS A 32 -0.68 13.22 -13.84
N GLN A 33 0.35 12.92 -14.64
CA GLN A 33 0.83 13.80 -15.71
C GLN A 33 0.30 13.42 -17.10
N GLN A 34 -0.41 12.28 -17.22
CA GLN A 34 -0.98 11.84 -18.50
C GLN A 34 -2.51 11.89 -18.55
N SER A 35 -3.16 12.23 -17.43
CA SER A 35 -4.61 12.39 -17.36
C SER A 35 -4.94 13.89 -17.40
N GLU A 36 -5.17 14.39 -18.61
CA GLU A 36 -5.81 15.68 -18.85
C GLU A 36 -7.13 15.80 -18.03
N PRO A 37 -7.55 17.00 -17.64
CA PRO A 37 -8.67 17.18 -16.74
C PRO A 37 -9.97 17.05 -17.54
N GLU A 38 -10.38 15.83 -17.87
CA GLU A 38 -11.76 15.61 -18.25
C GLU A 38 -12.61 15.62 -16.97
N ARG A 39 -13.54 16.56 -16.99
CA ARG A 39 -14.39 17.00 -15.89
C ARG A 39 -15.35 15.90 -15.46
N HIS A 40 -15.64 15.89 -14.15
CA HIS A 40 -16.67 15.10 -13.44
C HIS A 40 -16.22 13.65 -13.26
N GLU A 41 -16.09 13.07 -12.07
CA GLU A 41 -16.80 13.26 -10.81
C GLU A 41 -15.78 13.13 -9.68
N GLY A 42 -16.02 13.78 -8.53
CA GLY A 42 -15.23 13.50 -7.33
C GLY A 42 -15.48 12.07 -6.88
N GLY A 43 -14.76 11.12 -7.48
CA GLY A 43 -14.88 9.68 -7.24
C GLY A 43 -14.75 9.40 -5.75
N GLN A 44 -15.61 8.52 -5.24
CA GLN A 44 -15.62 8.15 -3.83
C GLN A 44 -14.20 7.75 -3.40
N MET A 45 -13.62 8.50 -2.47
CA MET A 45 -12.31 8.15 -1.93
C MET A 45 -12.51 7.04 -0.90
N VAL A 46 -11.95 5.86 -1.20
CA VAL A 46 -12.00 4.69 -0.34
C VAL A 46 -10.65 4.50 0.35
N ARG A 47 -10.68 3.94 1.56
CA ARG A 47 -9.48 3.76 2.37
C ARG A 47 -8.92 2.35 2.22
N CYS A 48 -7.64 2.24 1.85
CA CYS A 48 -6.96 0.96 1.79
C CYS A 48 -6.88 0.33 3.19
N ARG A 49 -7.44 -0.86 3.39
CA ARG A 49 -7.47 -1.54 4.71
C ARG A 49 -6.07 -1.89 5.24
N TRP A 50 -5.11 -2.09 4.34
CA TRP A 50 -3.75 -2.50 4.69
C TRP A 50 -2.81 -1.34 5.07
N CYS A 51 -2.86 -0.23 4.33
CA CYS A 51 -1.93 0.90 4.51
C CYS A 51 -2.61 2.20 4.96
N ASP A 52 -3.93 2.18 5.15
CA ASP A 52 -4.77 3.33 5.55
C ASP A 52 -4.75 4.53 4.58
N VAL A 53 -4.19 4.35 3.39
CA VAL A 53 -4.11 5.39 2.36
C VAL A 53 -5.46 5.54 1.66
N HIS A 54 -5.86 6.78 1.42
CA HIS A 54 -7.05 7.12 0.63
C HIS A 54 -6.73 7.06 -0.86
N VAL A 55 -7.54 6.32 -1.61
CA VAL A 55 -7.40 6.08 -3.06
C VAL A 55 -8.79 6.20 -3.68
N PRO A 56 -8.93 6.76 -4.91
CA PRO A 56 -10.20 6.81 -5.59
C PRO A 56 -10.76 5.40 -5.86
N GLU A 57 -12.07 5.22 -5.72
CA GLU A 57 -12.77 3.93 -5.89
C GLU A 57 -12.50 3.28 -7.26
N GLU A 58 -12.43 4.08 -8.33
CA GLU A 58 -12.14 3.63 -9.69
C GLU A 58 -10.81 2.87 -9.83
N GLU A 59 -9.81 3.22 -9.01
CA GLU A 59 -8.50 2.56 -8.99
C GLU A 59 -8.36 1.56 -7.84
N ALA A 60 -9.32 1.52 -6.92
CA ALA A 60 -9.27 0.66 -5.76
C ALA A 60 -9.74 -0.76 -6.10
N LEU A 61 -8.92 -1.74 -5.72
CA LEU A 61 -9.31 -3.15 -5.77
C LEU A 61 -10.27 -3.44 -4.62
N ARG A 62 -11.52 -3.75 -4.97
CA ARG A 62 -12.53 -4.23 -4.03
C ARG A 62 -12.36 -5.74 -3.83
N ASP A 63 -12.16 -6.16 -2.58
CA ASP A 63 -12.21 -7.56 -2.21
C ASP A 63 -13.18 -7.72 -1.05
N SER A 64 -14.29 -8.43 -1.29
CA SER A 64 -15.43 -8.53 -0.38
C SER A 64 -15.98 -7.17 0.08
N GLU A 65 -15.68 -6.77 1.32
CA GLU A 65 -16.08 -5.52 1.98
C GLU A 65 -14.90 -4.57 2.23
N GLN A 66 -13.73 -4.86 1.68
CA GLN A 66 -12.50 -4.10 1.92
C GLN A 66 -11.92 -3.57 0.62
N TRP A 67 -11.38 -2.35 0.72
CA TRP A 67 -10.73 -1.66 -0.38
C TRP A 67 -9.22 -1.76 -0.24
N PHE A 68 -8.53 -1.92 -1.36
CA PHE A 68 -7.08 -2.03 -1.43
C PHE A 68 -6.53 -1.19 -2.58
N CYS A 69 -5.41 -0.52 -2.36
CA CYS A 69 -4.78 0.28 -3.42
C CYS A 69 -3.99 -0.56 -4.43
N SER A 70 -3.79 -1.86 -4.19
CA SER A 70 -3.15 -2.77 -5.13
C SER A 70 -3.42 -4.23 -4.74
N SER A 71 -3.26 -5.14 -5.71
CA SER A 71 -3.39 -6.60 -5.51
C SER A 71 -2.40 -7.10 -4.47
N ALA A 72 -1.17 -6.60 -4.49
CA ALA A 72 -0.14 -6.95 -3.51
C ALA A 72 -0.52 -6.61 -2.06
N HIS A 73 -1.31 -5.55 -1.83
CA HIS A 73 -1.82 -5.20 -0.50
C HIS A 73 -3.00 -6.08 -0.08
N ARG A 74 -3.91 -6.39 -1.02
CA ARG A 74 -4.97 -7.37 -0.78
C ARG A 74 -4.36 -8.72 -0.39
N ASP A 75 -3.42 -9.23 -1.19
CA ASP A 75 -2.83 -10.56 -0.98
C ASP A 75 -2.08 -10.65 0.35
N ARG A 76 -1.35 -9.59 0.74
CA ARG A 76 -0.73 -9.53 2.08
C ARG A 76 -1.76 -9.51 3.21
N PHE A 77 -2.83 -8.74 3.05
CA PHE A 77 -3.88 -8.66 4.06
C PHE A 77 -4.58 -10.02 4.24
N LEU A 78 -4.89 -10.71 3.13
CA LEU A 78 -5.47 -12.06 3.16
C LEU A 78 -4.52 -13.08 3.80
N GLN A 79 -3.22 -12.99 3.51
CA GLN A 79 -2.22 -13.88 4.07
C GLN A 79 -2.08 -13.69 5.58
N GLU A 80 -2.02 -12.45 6.08
CA GLU A 80 -2.02 -12.19 7.53
C GLU A 80 -3.29 -12.68 8.24
N GLN A 81 -4.44 -12.60 7.58
CA GLN A 81 -5.70 -13.10 8.13
C GLN A 81 -5.69 -14.64 8.23
N GLN A 82 -5.17 -15.33 7.21
CA GLN A 82 -5.02 -16.79 7.23
C GLN A 82 -4.04 -17.26 8.31
N ASP A 83 -2.90 -16.59 8.44
CA ASP A 83 -1.90 -16.91 9.46
C ASP A 83 -2.48 -16.80 10.88
N LYS A 84 -3.28 -15.76 11.14
CA LYS A 84 -3.99 -15.61 12.42
C LYS A 84 -4.98 -16.75 12.66
N GLN A 85 -5.77 -17.10 11.65
CA GLN A 85 -6.78 -18.16 11.76
C GLN A 85 -6.15 -19.55 11.98
N SER A 86 -4.93 -19.79 11.49
CA SER A 86 -4.20 -21.04 11.72
C SER A 86 -3.57 -21.17 13.11
N ARG A 87 -3.48 -20.06 13.85
CA ARG A 87 -2.83 -19.98 15.18
C ARG A 87 -3.79 -20.09 16.34
N ASP A 88 -5.10 -19.99 16.09
CA ASP A 88 -6.18 -20.27 17.04
C ASP A 88 -6.68 -21.72 16.85
#